data_AF-A0A3S4IUX1-F1
#
_entry.id   AF-A0A3S4IUX1-F1
#
_cell.length_a   1.000
_cell.length_b   1.000
_cell.length_c   1.000
_cell.angle_alpha   90.00
_cell.angle_beta   90.00
_cell.angle_gamma   90.00
#
_symmetry.space_group_name_H-M   'P 1'
#
loop_
_entity.id
_entity.type
_entity.pdbx_description
1 polymer ?
#
loop_
_entity_poly.entity_id
_entity_poly.type
_entity_poly.pdbx_seq_one_letter_code
_entity_poly.pdbx_strand_id
1 'polypeptide(L)'
;MESKVVVPVEGKKITLQNGKLNVPENPIIPFIEGDGIGVDVTPAMLKVVDAAVEKAYKGERKISWMEIYTGEKSTQVLRPRMSGFPLKPLI
;
A
#
# COMPACT_ATOMS: atom_id res chain seq x y z
N MET A 1 -2.13 11.44 17.75
CA MET A 1 -3.06 10.76 16.83
C MET A 1 -2.29 9.64 16.17
N GLU A 2 -2.59 8.40 16.51
CA GLU A 2 -1.93 7.23 15.94
C GLU A 2 -2.43 6.99 14.53
N SER A 3 -1.49 6.80 13.60
CA SER A 3 -1.81 6.41 12.23
C SER A 3 -2.38 4.99 12.24
N LYS A 4 -3.57 4.79 11.64
CA LYS A 4 -4.13 3.45 11.44
C LYS A 4 -3.45 2.67 10.31
N VAL A 5 -2.48 3.28 9.62
CA VAL A 5 -1.66 2.63 8.61
C VAL A 5 -0.58 1.81 9.30
N VAL A 6 -0.63 0.49 9.13
CA VAL A 6 0.41 -0.42 9.61
C VAL A 6 1.49 -0.53 8.55
N VAL A 7 2.69 -0.05 8.85
CA VAL A 7 3.86 -0.24 7.99
C VAL A 7 4.32 -1.71 8.12
N PRO A 8 4.46 -2.45 7.01
CA PRO A 8 4.95 -3.83 7.06
C PRO A 8 6.36 -3.89 7.66
N VAL A 9 6.55 -4.74 8.66
CA VAL A 9 7.83 -4.87 9.39
C VAL A 9 8.95 -5.40 8.49
N GLU A 10 8.62 -6.29 7.55
CA GLU A 10 9.59 -6.95 6.68
C GLU A 10 9.94 -6.16 5.41
N GLY A 11 9.28 -5.04 5.13
CA GLY A 11 9.44 -4.30 3.87
C GLY A 11 10.49 -3.20 3.91
N LYS A 12 11.09 -2.88 2.76
CA LYS A 12 12.02 -1.75 2.58
C LYS A 12 11.42 -0.67 1.68
N LYS A 13 11.67 0.60 1.98
CA LYS A 13 11.20 1.74 1.17
C LYS A 13 11.97 1.81 -0.15
N ILE A 14 11.25 2.14 -1.22
CA ILE A 14 11.86 2.54 -2.51
C ILE A 14 12.50 3.92 -2.32
N THR A 15 13.71 4.12 -2.84
CA THR A 15 14.43 5.40 -2.77
C THR A 15 14.70 5.96 -4.15
N LEU A 16 14.82 7.28 -4.26
CA LEU A 16 15.16 7.98 -5.49
C LEU A 16 16.55 8.59 -5.34
N GLN A 17 17.50 8.21 -6.19
CA GLN A 17 18.85 8.77 -6.19
C GLN A 17 19.22 9.17 -7.61
N ASN A 18 19.60 10.43 -7.80
CA ASN A 18 20.02 10.98 -9.10
C ASN A 18 19.03 10.70 -10.26
N GLY A 19 17.73 10.78 -9.98
CA GLY A 19 16.66 10.51 -10.96
C GLY A 19 16.40 9.03 -11.25
N LYS A 20 17.11 8.10 -10.60
CA LYS A 20 16.90 6.66 -10.74
C LYS A 20 16.25 6.08 -9.48
N LEU A 21 15.21 5.27 -9.66
CA LEU A 21 14.59 4.52 -8.58
C LEU A 21 15.51 3.36 -8.17
N ASN A 22 15.82 3.29 -6.89
CA ASN A 22 16.43 2.14 -6.26
C ASN A 22 15.33 1.35 -5.54
N VAL A 23 14.99 0.21 -6.13
CA VAL A 23 13.89 -0.67 -5.69
C VAL A 23 14.51 -1.93 -5.04
N PRO A 24 14.29 -2.15 -3.73
CA PRO A 24 14.77 -3.36 -3.05
C PRO A 24 14.00 -4.60 -3.49
N GLU A 25 14.47 -5.79 -3.11
CA GLU A 25 13.81 -7.08 -3.40
C GLU A 25 12.50 -7.27 -2.63
N ASN A 26 12.37 -6.59 -1.50
CA ASN A 26 11.21 -6.60 -0.61
C ASN A 26 10.55 -5.20 -0.48
N PRO A 27 10.08 -4.58 -1.56
CA PRO A 27 9.60 -3.20 -1.51
C PRO A 27 8.28 -3.07 -0.75
N ILE A 28 8.13 -1.99 0.02
CA ILE A 28 6.83 -1.57 0.56
C ILE A 28 6.04 -0.85 -0.53
N ILE A 29 4.87 -1.38 -0.86
CA ILE A 29 3.97 -0.78 -1.85
C ILE A 29 2.65 -0.40 -1.17
N PRO A 30 2.35 0.91 -1.05
CA PRO A 30 1.05 1.36 -0.60
C PRO A 30 -0.04 0.95 -1.61
N PHE A 31 -1.15 0.41 -1.13
CA PHE A 31 -2.34 0.19 -1.96
C PHE A 31 -3.59 0.71 -1.28
N ILE A 32 -4.59 1.03 -2.10
CA ILE A 32 -5.90 1.50 -1.68
C ILE A 32 -6.89 0.47 -2.23
N GLU A 33 -7.70 -0.15 -1.36
CA GLU A 33 -8.72 -1.11 -1.79
C GLU A 33 -9.80 -0.45 -2.67
N GLY A 34 -10.10 0.80 -2.39
CA GLY A 34 -11.19 1.55 -3.03
C GLY A 34 -12.54 1.26 -2.39
N ASP A 35 -13.59 1.86 -2.93
CA ASP A 35 -14.98 1.69 -2.48
C ASP A 35 -15.79 0.92 -3.55
N GLY A 36 -16.95 0.36 -3.20
CA GLY A 36 -17.79 -0.40 -4.12
C GLY A 36 -17.11 -1.69 -4.61
N ILE A 37 -16.91 -1.82 -5.94
CA ILE A 37 -16.28 -3.00 -6.57
C ILE A 37 -14.79 -3.18 -6.19
N GLY A 38 -14.17 -2.18 -5.57
CA GLY A 38 -12.79 -2.25 -5.11
C GLY A 38 -12.52 -3.40 -4.14
N VAL A 39 -13.52 -3.73 -3.31
CA VAL A 39 -13.50 -4.89 -2.39
C VAL A 39 -13.35 -6.22 -3.13
N ASP A 40 -13.88 -6.34 -4.35
CA ASP A 40 -13.83 -7.59 -5.12
C ASP A 40 -12.56 -7.67 -5.97
N VAL A 41 -12.17 -6.55 -6.59
CA VAL A 41 -11.07 -6.52 -7.57
C VAL A 41 -9.71 -6.45 -6.89
N THR A 42 -9.56 -5.68 -5.81
CA THR A 42 -8.25 -5.48 -5.18
C THR A 42 -7.66 -6.78 -4.62
N PRO A 43 -8.40 -7.63 -3.88
CA PRO A 43 -7.85 -8.91 -3.40
C PRO A 43 -7.43 -9.84 -4.54
N ALA A 44 -8.14 -9.81 -5.68
CA ALA A 44 -7.75 -10.56 -6.87
C ALA A 44 -6.46 -10.02 -7.49
N MET A 45 -6.32 -8.70 -7.61
CA MET A 45 -5.12 -8.03 -8.12
C MET A 45 -3.89 -8.39 -7.27
N LEU A 46 -3.99 -8.28 -5.95
CA LEU A 46 -2.88 -8.59 -5.04
C LEU A 46 -2.39 -10.04 -5.23
N LYS A 47 -3.31 -11.01 -5.30
CA LYS A 47 -2.98 -12.43 -5.54
C LYS A 47 -2.30 -12.67 -6.89
N VAL A 48 -2.77 -12.02 -7.95
CA VAL A 48 -2.20 -12.16 -9.30
C VAL A 48 -0.78 -11.58 -9.33
N VAL A 49 -0.58 -10.39 -8.75
CA VAL A 49 0.73 -9.75 -8.69
C VAL A 49 1.71 -10.57 -7.85
N ASP A 50 1.30 -11.04 -6.67
CA ASP A 50 2.15 -11.86 -5.80
C ASP A 50 2.58 -13.15 -6.51
N ALA A 51 1.64 -13.86 -7.17
CA ALA A 51 1.96 -15.06 -7.93
C ALA A 51 2.89 -14.80 -9.13
N ALA A 52 2.74 -13.65 -9.80
CA ALA A 52 3.60 -13.26 -10.91
C ALA A 52 5.03 -12.95 -10.43
N VAL A 53 5.17 -12.23 -9.32
CA VAL A 53 6.48 -11.93 -8.71
C VAL A 53 7.15 -13.22 -8.25
N GLU A 54 6.44 -14.07 -7.52
CA GLU A 54 6.94 -15.37 -7.07
C GLU A 54 7.45 -16.20 -8.25
N LYS A 55 6.66 -16.28 -9.33
CA LYS A 55 7.04 -17.05 -10.53
C LYS A 55 8.22 -16.47 -11.28
N ALA A 56 8.30 -15.14 -11.40
CA ALA A 56 9.36 -14.47 -12.17
C ALA A 56 10.71 -14.53 -11.45
N TYR A 57 10.70 -14.42 -10.12
CA TYR A 57 11.91 -14.31 -9.30
C TYR A 57 12.19 -15.53 -8.42
N LYS A 58 11.40 -16.60 -8.54
CA LYS A 58 11.55 -17.85 -7.78
C LYS A 58 11.66 -17.61 -6.26
N GLY A 59 10.88 -16.67 -5.75
CA GLY A 59 10.86 -16.29 -4.34
C GLY A 59 11.98 -15.33 -3.89
N GLU A 60 12.92 -14.94 -4.77
CA GLU A 60 13.96 -13.96 -4.42
C GLU A 60 13.40 -12.54 -4.19
N ARG A 61 12.21 -12.25 -4.73
CA ARG A 61 11.52 -10.96 -4.55
C ARG A 61 10.12 -11.16 -4.01
N LYS A 62 9.66 -10.23 -3.19
CA LYS A 62 8.32 -10.25 -2.58
C LYS A 62 7.82 -8.84 -2.32
N ILE A 63 6.54 -8.56 -2.56
CA ILE A 63 5.98 -7.25 -2.25
C ILE A 63 5.46 -7.23 -0.81
N SER A 64 5.78 -6.16 -0.08
CA SER A 64 5.19 -5.87 1.22
C SER A 64 4.06 -4.86 1.05
N TRP A 65 2.84 -5.35 0.95
CA TRP A 65 1.66 -4.50 0.76
C TRP A 65 1.33 -3.71 2.03
N MET A 66 1.16 -2.41 1.88
CA MET A 66 0.75 -1.51 2.94
C MET A 66 -0.61 -0.90 2.59
N GLU A 67 -1.67 -1.32 3.28
CA GLU A 67 -2.97 -0.73 3.04
C GLU A 67 -3.00 0.72 3.54
N ILE A 68 -3.40 1.63 2.68
CA ILE A 68 -3.67 3.02 3.00
C ILE A 68 -5.12 3.36 2.66
N TYR A 69 -5.75 4.17 3.51
CA TYR A 69 -7.19 4.43 3.43
C TYR A 69 -7.48 5.79 2.81
N THR A 70 -8.28 5.79 1.73
CA THR A 70 -8.90 7.00 1.14
C THR A 70 -10.40 6.76 0.96
N GLY A 71 -11.17 7.79 0.58
CA GLY A 71 -12.58 7.62 0.21
C GLY A 71 -13.53 7.31 1.38
N GLU A 72 -14.61 6.58 1.10
CA GLU A 72 -15.63 6.23 2.10
C GLU A 72 -15.00 5.34 3.19
N LYS A 73 -14.16 4.37 2.81
CA LYS A 73 -13.40 3.54 3.74
C LYS A 73 -12.55 4.37 4.72
N SER A 74 -11.96 5.48 4.28
CA SER A 74 -11.26 6.42 5.17
C SER A 74 -12.18 7.08 6.18
N THR A 75 -13.42 7.41 5.82
CA THR A 75 -14.39 7.96 6.77
C THR A 75 -14.82 6.93 7.81
N GLN A 76 -15.06 5.67 7.41
CA GLN A 76 -15.41 4.59 8.33
C GLN A 76 -14.25 4.20 9.26
N VAL A 77 -13.02 4.17 8.74
CA VAL A 77 -11.82 3.78 9.49
C VAL A 77 -11.32 4.92 10.39
N LEU A 78 -11.36 6.18 9.96
CA LEU A 78 -10.76 7.31 10.69
C LEU A 78 -11.76 8.22 11.42
N ARG A 79 -13.07 8.16 11.15
CA ARG A 79 -14.06 8.93 11.93
C ARG A 79 -14.87 8.05 12.88
N PRO A 80 -14.67 8.27 14.18
CA PRO A 80 -15.74 8.69 15.05
C PRO A 80 -15.63 10.23 15.21
N ARG A 81 -16.36 10.96 14.36
CA ARG A 81 -16.66 12.42 14.47
C ARG A 81 -15.51 13.43 14.19
N MET A 82 -15.91 14.59 13.65
CA MET A 82 -15.13 15.84 13.38
C MET A 82 -14.24 15.84 12.12
N SER A 83 -14.63 16.50 11.02
CA SER A 83 -14.55 17.94 10.70
C SER A 83 -13.10 18.44 10.47
N GLY A 84 -12.65 18.31 9.22
CA GLY A 84 -11.52 19.03 8.64
C GLY A 84 -10.14 18.47 8.99
N PHE A 85 -9.46 17.83 8.03
CA PHE A 85 -7.99 17.85 8.00
C PHE A 85 -7.47 17.65 6.56
N PRO A 86 -6.45 18.41 6.13
CA PRO A 86 -5.87 18.34 4.79
C PRO A 86 -4.97 17.11 4.61
N LEU A 87 -5.00 16.53 3.42
CA LEU A 87 -4.07 15.48 2.97
C LEU A 87 -2.63 16.02 3.07
N LYS A 88 -1.80 15.42 3.94
CA LYS A 88 -0.35 15.63 3.89
C LYS A 88 0.22 14.75 2.77
N PRO A 89 0.90 15.31 1.76
CA PRO A 89 1.60 14.51 0.76
C PRO A 89 2.75 13.76 1.42
N LEU A 90 2.87 12.46 1.13
CA LEU A 90 4.08 11.71 1.42
C LEU A 90 5.08 11.99 0.29
N ILE A 91 5.75 13.14 0.39
CA ILE A 91 6.97 13.49 -0.37
C ILE A 91 8.01 13.94 0.65
#